data_AF-A0A2D9TFN7-F1
#
_entry.id   AF-A0A2D9TFN7-F1
#
_cell.length_a   1.000
_cell.length_b   1.000
_cell.length_c   1.000
_cell.angle_alpha   90.00
_cell.angle_beta   90.00
_cell.angle_gamma   90.00
#
_symmetry.space_group_name_H-M   'P 1'
#
loop_
_entity.id
_entity.type
_entity.pdbx_description
1 polymer ?
#
loop_
_entity_poly.entity_id
_entity_poly.type
_entity_poly.pdbx_seq_one_letter_code
_entity_poly.pdbx_strand_id
1 'polypeptide(L)'
;MSRAALEEIFAADRALREAEDRLLETDPTDTLVEAVAEAMSMDDPEEAEMRLTRLADLCAQVPGMAMIEALMDILDHEEPQVRVNAGEALLDVAYEYYGEVARAVEKRLEQGHRGPGMAELPFLIAEVGEGGTVKLLRRFLKHPDAEVVAAAIEAAVDAHEPELVDALRALVDDERDVTIADFETETEATIGALASEAVEHFERMED
;
A
#
# COMPACT_ATOMS: atom_id res chain seq x y z
N MET A 1 8.28 -33.70 -14.33
CA MET A 1 8.23 -32.37 -14.95
C MET A 1 9.36 -32.27 -15.96
N SER A 2 9.06 -32.01 -17.23
CA SER A 2 9.99 -32.20 -18.33
C SER A 2 10.90 -30.98 -18.50
N ARG A 3 12.15 -31.23 -18.90
CA ARG A 3 13.10 -30.20 -19.34
C ARG A 3 12.51 -29.24 -20.38
N ALA A 4 11.61 -29.73 -21.23
CA ALA A 4 10.91 -28.93 -22.23
C ALA A 4 10.05 -27.81 -21.61
N ALA A 5 9.30 -28.11 -20.54
CA ALA A 5 8.49 -27.08 -19.85
C ALA A 5 9.37 -25.98 -19.25
N LEU A 6 10.55 -26.33 -18.74
CA LEU A 6 11.51 -25.34 -18.23
C LEU A 6 12.09 -24.47 -19.37
N GLU A 7 12.39 -25.07 -20.52
CA GLU A 7 12.85 -24.34 -21.72
C GLU A 7 11.78 -23.39 -22.26
N GLU A 8 10.49 -23.76 -22.18
CA GLU A 8 9.35 -22.90 -22.52
C GLU A 8 9.22 -21.71 -21.56
N ILE A 9 9.31 -21.93 -20.25
CA ILE A 9 9.31 -20.85 -19.24
C ILE A 9 10.42 -19.84 -19.52
N PHE A 10 11.65 -20.29 -19.77
CA PHE A 10 12.76 -19.38 -20.07
C PHE A 10 12.61 -18.66 -21.42
N ALA A 11 11.92 -19.26 -22.40
CA ALA A 11 11.62 -18.60 -23.65
C ALA A 11 10.57 -17.50 -23.45
N ALA A 12 9.53 -17.76 -22.65
CA ALA A 12 8.52 -16.78 -22.28
C ALA A 12 9.12 -15.60 -21.51
N ASP A 13 9.99 -15.85 -20.51
CA ASP A 13 10.68 -14.80 -19.75
C ASP A 13 11.55 -13.90 -20.64
N ARG A 14 12.29 -14.47 -21.61
CA ARG A 14 13.03 -13.66 -22.59
C ARG A 14 12.12 -12.81 -23.46
N ALA A 15 11.03 -13.41 -23.97
CA ALA A 15 10.08 -12.69 -24.81
C ALA A 15 9.37 -11.56 -24.06
N LEU A 16 9.07 -11.78 -22.77
CA LEU A 16 8.52 -10.76 -21.88
C LEU A 16 9.49 -9.58 -21.74
N ARG A 17 10.75 -9.83 -21.38
CA ARG A 17 11.77 -8.78 -21.24
C ARG A 17 11.97 -7.99 -22.51
N GLU A 18 12.05 -8.66 -23.65
CA GLU A 18 12.14 -7.98 -24.95
C GLU A 18 10.90 -7.12 -25.25
N ALA A 19 9.71 -7.51 -24.80
CA ALA A 19 8.48 -6.73 -24.99
C ALA A 19 8.42 -5.53 -24.06
N GLU A 20 8.84 -5.70 -22.81
CA GLU A 20 8.99 -4.64 -21.82
C GLU A 20 10.00 -3.59 -22.27
N ASP A 21 11.20 -4.01 -22.70
CA ASP A 21 12.23 -3.10 -23.24
C ASP A 21 11.64 -2.22 -24.35
N ARG A 22 10.90 -2.82 -25.30
CA ARG A 22 10.24 -2.07 -26.39
C ARG A 22 9.12 -1.15 -25.92
N LEU A 23 8.38 -1.52 -24.87
CA LEU A 23 7.33 -0.68 -24.30
C LEU A 23 7.97 0.58 -23.67
N LEU A 24 9.04 0.37 -22.91
CA LEU A 24 9.78 1.40 -22.17
C LEU A 24 10.73 2.24 -23.05
N GLU A 25 10.94 1.87 -24.32
CA GLU A 25 11.63 2.72 -25.32
C GLU A 25 10.86 4.01 -25.63
N THR A 26 9.56 4.04 -25.32
CA THR A 26 8.69 5.21 -25.46
C THR A 26 8.18 5.67 -24.10
N ASP A 27 7.32 6.68 -24.05
CA ASP A 27 6.55 7.00 -22.85
C ASP A 27 5.25 6.19 -22.87
N PRO A 28 5.12 5.11 -22.06
CA PRO A 28 3.96 4.23 -22.09
C PRO A 28 2.85 4.69 -21.14
N THR A 29 2.97 5.86 -20.50
CA THR A 29 2.09 6.32 -19.42
C THR A 29 0.61 6.11 -19.72
N ASP A 30 0.11 6.65 -20.84
CA ASP A 30 -1.32 6.53 -21.19
C ASP A 30 -1.73 5.07 -21.43
N THR A 31 -0.84 4.28 -22.05
CA THR A 31 -1.07 2.86 -22.33
C THR A 31 -1.18 2.05 -21.04
N LEU A 32 -0.32 2.33 -20.05
CA LEU A 32 -0.32 1.64 -18.76
C LEU A 32 -1.55 2.03 -17.93
N VAL A 33 -1.93 3.31 -17.91
CA VAL A 33 -3.17 3.75 -17.23
C VAL A 33 -4.40 3.06 -17.83
N GLU A 34 -4.50 2.99 -19.16
CA GLU A 34 -5.59 2.28 -19.84
C GLU A 34 -5.58 0.77 -19.51
N ALA A 35 -4.40 0.14 -19.50
CA ALA A 35 -4.26 -1.29 -19.19
C ALA A 35 -4.63 -1.62 -17.74
N VAL A 36 -4.29 -0.76 -16.78
CA VAL A 36 -4.72 -0.89 -15.38
C VAL A 36 -6.24 -0.80 -15.29
N ALA A 37 -6.84 0.21 -15.91
CA ALA A 37 -8.30 0.35 -15.91
C ALA A 37 -9.01 -0.85 -16.57
N GLU A 38 -8.46 -1.39 -17.66
CA GLU A 38 -8.97 -2.62 -18.28
C GLU A 38 -8.89 -3.79 -17.29
N ALA A 39 -7.70 -4.05 -16.73
CA ALA A 39 -7.45 -5.18 -15.84
C ALA A 39 -8.31 -5.15 -14.56
N MET A 40 -8.52 -3.96 -13.97
CA MET A 40 -9.41 -3.75 -12.82
C MET A 40 -10.89 -4.06 -13.12
N SER A 41 -11.28 -4.10 -14.40
CA SER A 41 -12.66 -4.35 -14.84
C SER A 41 -12.89 -5.74 -15.43
N MET A 42 -11.90 -6.62 -15.37
CA MET A 42 -11.98 -7.95 -15.98
C MET A 42 -12.86 -8.91 -15.17
N ASP A 43 -13.71 -9.67 -15.87
CA ASP A 43 -14.55 -10.70 -15.26
C ASP A 43 -13.78 -11.98 -14.88
N ASP A 44 -12.61 -12.21 -15.50
CA ASP A 44 -11.75 -13.37 -15.22
C ASP A 44 -10.75 -13.00 -14.12
N PRO A 45 -10.96 -13.45 -12.87
CA PRO A 45 -10.13 -13.03 -11.75
C PRO A 45 -8.69 -13.53 -11.83
N GLU A 46 -8.44 -14.70 -12.43
CA GLU A 46 -7.08 -15.26 -12.54
C GLU A 46 -6.25 -14.45 -13.55
N GLU A 47 -6.86 -14.10 -14.69
CA GLU A 47 -6.22 -13.24 -15.68
C GLU A 47 -6.08 -11.79 -15.16
N ALA A 48 -7.07 -11.27 -14.43
CA ALA A 48 -7.00 -9.95 -13.80
C ALA A 48 -5.84 -9.85 -12.80
N GLU A 49 -5.73 -10.82 -11.89
CA GLU A 49 -4.66 -10.92 -10.90
C GLU A 49 -3.28 -10.95 -11.57
N MET A 50 -3.10 -11.83 -12.56
CA MET A 50 -1.85 -11.94 -13.32
C MET A 50 -1.48 -10.61 -13.98
N ARG A 51 -2.45 -9.94 -14.62
CA ARG A 51 -2.21 -8.65 -15.31
C ARG A 51 -1.90 -7.54 -14.33
N LEU A 52 -2.68 -7.39 -13.27
CA LEU A 52 -2.50 -6.32 -12.27
C LEU A 52 -1.17 -6.46 -11.56
N THR A 53 -0.77 -7.68 -11.22
CA THR A 53 0.56 -7.99 -10.68
C THR A 53 1.65 -7.50 -11.63
N ARG A 54 1.53 -7.81 -12.92
CA ARG A 54 2.55 -7.40 -13.88
C ARG A 54 2.52 -5.89 -14.18
N LEU A 55 1.34 -5.28 -14.15
CA LEU A 55 1.17 -3.85 -14.34
C LEU A 55 1.74 -3.06 -13.16
N ALA A 56 1.70 -3.57 -11.93
CA ALA A 56 2.36 -2.95 -10.79
C ALA A 56 3.88 -2.83 -11.04
N ASP A 57 4.54 -3.90 -11.46
CA ASP A 57 5.97 -3.89 -11.79
C ASP A 57 6.32 -2.89 -12.90
N LEU A 58 5.47 -2.79 -13.93
CA LEU A 58 5.68 -1.86 -15.05
C LEU A 58 5.45 -0.40 -14.64
N CYS A 59 4.44 -0.13 -13.82
CA CYS A 59 4.17 1.21 -13.31
C CYS A 59 5.33 1.71 -12.44
N ALA A 60 5.93 0.84 -11.61
CA ALA A 60 7.08 1.23 -10.79
C ALA A 60 8.33 1.63 -11.60
N GLN A 61 8.46 1.14 -12.84
CA GLN A 61 9.58 1.47 -13.72
C GLN A 61 9.41 2.78 -14.50
N VAL A 62 8.20 3.34 -14.51
CA VAL A 62 7.89 4.56 -15.24
C VAL A 62 7.69 5.70 -14.24
N PRO A 63 8.49 6.78 -14.32
CA PRO A 63 8.40 7.85 -13.34
C PRO A 63 7.14 8.68 -13.53
N GLY A 64 6.59 9.15 -12.41
CA GLY A 64 5.63 10.25 -12.39
C GLY A 64 4.29 9.94 -11.73
N MET A 65 3.55 11.01 -11.48
CA MET A 65 2.32 10.99 -10.70
C MET A 65 1.25 10.03 -11.25
N ALA A 66 1.15 9.87 -12.57
CA ALA A 66 0.17 8.96 -13.17
C ALA A 66 0.42 7.50 -12.79
N MET A 67 1.70 7.08 -12.69
CA MET A 67 2.06 5.71 -12.32
C MET A 67 1.89 5.48 -10.81
N ILE A 68 2.20 6.49 -9.99
CA ILE A 68 1.90 6.46 -8.55
C ILE A 68 0.40 6.33 -8.31
N GLU A 69 -0.43 7.09 -9.04
CA GLU A 69 -1.89 7.00 -8.92
C GLU A 69 -2.42 5.63 -9.39
N ALA A 70 -1.87 5.09 -10.47
CA ALA A 70 -2.20 3.74 -10.95
C ALA A 70 -1.81 2.66 -9.94
N LEU A 71 -0.61 2.73 -9.35
CA LEU A 71 -0.19 1.83 -8.28
C LEU A 71 -1.12 1.91 -7.06
N MET A 72 -1.60 3.12 -6.70
CA MET A 72 -2.59 3.28 -5.65
C MET A 72 -3.96 2.68 -6.02
N ASP A 73 -4.35 2.71 -7.29
CA ASP A 73 -5.58 2.03 -7.73
C ASP A 73 -5.43 0.51 -7.66
N ILE A 74 -4.26 -0.04 -8.02
CA ILE A 74 -3.98 -1.49 -7.92
C ILE A 74 -3.89 -1.92 -6.43
N LEU A 75 -3.27 -1.10 -5.58
CA LEU A 75 -3.19 -1.31 -4.13
C LEU A 75 -4.58 -1.38 -3.48
N ASP A 76 -5.59 -0.79 -4.11
CA ASP A 76 -6.96 -0.79 -3.59
C ASP A 76 -7.80 -1.99 -4.06
N HIS A 77 -7.18 -2.96 -4.73
CA HIS A 77 -7.84 -4.16 -5.22
C HIS A 77 -8.22 -5.12 -4.08
N GLU A 78 -9.33 -5.86 -4.25
CA GLU A 78 -9.85 -6.77 -3.21
C GLU A 78 -8.97 -8.00 -2.99
N GLU A 79 -8.29 -8.49 -4.04
CA GLU A 79 -7.38 -9.64 -3.97
C GLU A 79 -6.09 -9.28 -3.21
N PRO A 80 -5.80 -9.93 -2.05
CA PRO A 80 -4.60 -9.65 -1.26
C PRO A 80 -3.29 -9.75 -2.04
N GLN A 81 -3.14 -10.73 -2.93
CA GLN A 81 -1.89 -10.89 -3.69
C GLN A 81 -1.61 -9.68 -4.60
N VAL A 82 -2.64 -9.13 -5.24
CA VAL A 82 -2.53 -7.91 -6.06
C VAL A 82 -2.08 -6.73 -5.21
N ARG A 83 -2.62 -6.58 -4.00
CA ARG A 83 -2.21 -5.52 -3.07
C ARG A 83 -0.76 -5.65 -2.63
N VAL A 84 -0.31 -6.86 -2.29
CA VAL A 84 1.09 -7.11 -1.91
C VAL A 84 2.02 -6.64 -3.02
N ASN A 85 1.78 -7.05 -4.27
CA ASN A 85 2.61 -6.65 -5.40
C ASN A 85 2.58 -5.14 -5.65
N ALA A 86 1.41 -4.50 -5.56
CA ALA A 86 1.31 -3.05 -5.70
C ALA A 86 1.97 -2.29 -4.54
N GLY A 87 1.89 -2.81 -3.33
CA GLY A 87 2.52 -2.26 -2.13
C GLY A 87 4.04 -2.29 -2.22
N GLU A 88 4.61 -3.44 -2.61
CA GLU A 88 6.06 -3.59 -2.87
C GLU A 88 6.52 -2.63 -3.98
N ALA A 89 5.81 -2.60 -5.10
CA ALA A 89 6.10 -1.71 -6.22
C ALA A 89 6.02 -0.22 -5.82
N LEU A 90 5.01 0.17 -5.05
CA LEU A 90 4.85 1.55 -4.58
C LEU A 90 5.90 1.92 -3.53
N LEU A 91 6.34 0.96 -2.70
CA LEU A 91 7.42 1.14 -1.73
C LEU A 91 8.76 1.40 -2.44
N ASP A 92 9.08 0.63 -3.48
CA ASP A 92 10.25 0.85 -4.33
C ASP A 92 10.24 2.26 -4.95
N VAL A 93 9.09 2.69 -5.47
CA VAL A 93 8.90 4.06 -5.98
C VAL A 93 9.07 5.10 -4.86
N ALA A 94 8.55 4.83 -3.66
CA ALA A 94 8.61 5.76 -2.54
C ALA A 94 10.04 5.98 -2.03
N TYR A 95 10.92 4.98 -2.10
CA TYR A 95 12.34 5.15 -1.75
C TYR A 95 13.07 6.17 -2.64
N GLU A 96 12.64 6.35 -3.89
CA GLU A 96 13.24 7.33 -4.81
C GLU A 96 12.43 8.63 -4.92
N TYR A 97 11.10 8.54 -4.83
CA TYR A 97 10.15 9.63 -5.11
C TYR A 97 9.15 9.89 -3.97
N TYR A 98 9.56 9.73 -2.70
CA TYR A 98 8.70 9.88 -1.51
C TYR A 98 7.80 11.13 -1.55
N GLY A 99 8.35 12.29 -1.95
CA GLY A 99 7.59 13.54 -1.99
C GLY A 99 6.40 13.52 -2.96
N GLU A 100 6.45 12.71 -4.02
CA GLU A 100 5.34 12.52 -4.96
C GLU A 100 4.33 11.51 -4.42
N VAL A 101 4.82 10.40 -3.86
CA VAL A 101 3.98 9.38 -3.19
C VAL A 101 3.20 10.01 -2.04
N ALA A 102 3.87 10.76 -1.16
CA ALA A 102 3.24 11.48 -0.06
C ALA A 102 2.13 12.43 -0.56
N ARG A 103 2.34 13.15 -1.68
CA ARG A 103 1.30 14.03 -2.26
C ARG A 103 0.10 13.24 -2.77
N ALA A 104 0.33 12.10 -3.40
CA ALA A 104 -0.76 11.23 -3.85
C ALA A 104 -1.55 10.65 -2.66
N VAL A 105 -0.87 10.28 -1.56
CA VAL A 105 -1.52 9.87 -0.30
C VAL A 105 -2.34 11.02 0.29
N GLU A 106 -1.78 12.23 0.36
CA GLU A 106 -2.51 13.41 0.84
C GLU A 106 -3.78 13.66 0.02
N LYS A 107 -3.71 13.51 -1.31
CA LYS A 107 -4.85 13.64 -2.21
C LYS A 107 -5.94 12.61 -1.93
N ARG A 108 -5.59 11.33 -1.74
CA ARG A 108 -6.55 10.26 -1.38
C ARG A 108 -7.24 10.55 -0.04
N LEU A 109 -6.47 10.98 0.97
CA LEU A 109 -7.00 11.39 2.27
C LEU A 109 -7.97 12.59 2.15
N GLU A 110 -7.68 13.56 1.27
CA GLU A 110 -8.55 14.73 1.05
C GLU A 110 -9.84 14.38 0.34
N GLN A 111 -9.81 13.39 -0.54
CA GLN A 111 -10.98 12.85 -1.22
C GLN A 111 -11.85 12.00 -0.28
N GLY A 112 -11.35 11.67 0.91
CA GLY A 112 -12.00 10.73 1.82
C GLY A 112 -12.13 9.34 1.19
N HIS A 113 -11.14 8.95 0.39
CA HIS A 113 -11.09 7.66 -0.28
C HIS A 113 -11.22 6.53 0.74
N ARG A 114 -12.01 5.52 0.41
CA ARG A 114 -12.22 4.34 1.23
C ARG A 114 -11.94 3.15 0.35
N GLY A 115 -11.12 2.24 0.84
CA GLY A 115 -10.81 1.00 0.17
C GLY A 115 -9.67 0.27 0.89
N PRO A 116 -9.46 -1.02 0.59
CA PRO A 116 -8.48 -1.85 1.27
C PRO A 116 -7.07 -1.27 1.25
N GLY A 117 -6.68 -0.60 0.16
CA GLY A 117 -5.34 -0.04 0.00
C GLY A 117 -5.04 1.09 0.97
N MET A 118 -6.06 1.76 1.50
CA MET A 118 -5.88 2.82 2.50
C MET A 118 -5.29 2.32 3.82
N ALA A 119 -5.47 1.04 4.16
CA ALA A 119 -4.89 0.43 5.36
C ALA A 119 -3.41 0.03 5.16
N GLU A 120 -2.94 -0.10 3.92
CA GLU A 120 -1.54 -0.43 3.63
C GLU A 120 -0.64 0.83 3.66
N LEU A 121 -1.20 1.99 3.30
CA LEU A 121 -0.45 3.23 3.17
C LEU A 121 0.23 3.73 4.47
N PRO A 122 -0.34 3.58 5.68
CA PRO A 122 0.36 3.94 6.91
C PRO A 122 1.68 3.18 7.08
N PHE A 123 1.70 1.88 6.82
CA PHE A 123 2.89 1.05 6.89
C PHE A 123 3.92 1.45 5.84
N LEU A 124 3.49 1.71 4.59
CA LEU A 124 4.39 2.21 3.55
C LEU A 124 5.07 3.52 3.95
N ILE A 125 4.31 4.47 4.51
CA ILE A 125 4.83 5.77 4.93
C ILE A 125 5.79 5.64 6.13
N ALA A 126 5.47 4.74 7.07
CA ALA A 126 6.32 4.41 8.20
C ALA A 126 7.63 3.74 7.78
N GLU A 127 7.57 2.74 6.90
CA GLU A 127 8.71 1.96 6.40
C GLU A 127 9.75 2.85 5.71
N VAL A 128 9.31 3.79 4.86
CA VAL A 128 10.22 4.73 4.21
C VAL A 128 10.84 5.71 5.20
N GLY A 129 10.10 6.13 6.24
CA GLY A 129 10.63 6.91 7.36
C GLY A 129 11.15 8.31 7.00
N GLU A 130 10.70 8.87 5.87
CA GLU A 130 11.17 10.17 5.37
C GLU A 130 10.39 11.35 5.98
N GLY A 131 10.86 12.58 5.70
CA GLY A 131 10.28 13.79 6.26
C GLY A 131 8.79 13.95 5.94
N GLY A 132 7.93 13.86 6.96
CA GLY A 132 6.48 14.04 6.82
C GLY A 132 5.64 12.88 7.38
N THR A 133 6.26 11.76 7.75
CA THR A 133 5.62 10.57 8.33
C THR A 133 4.65 10.92 9.46
N VAL A 134 5.11 11.58 10.53
CA VAL A 134 4.25 12.03 11.64
C VAL A 134 3.05 12.86 11.19
N LYS A 135 3.23 13.74 10.20
CA LYS A 135 2.13 14.57 9.68
C LYS A 135 1.09 13.71 8.97
N LEU A 136 1.52 12.75 8.15
CA LEU A 136 0.64 11.84 7.41
C LEU A 136 -0.06 10.85 8.33
N LEU A 137 0.66 10.18 9.23
CA LEU A 137 0.08 9.27 10.22
C LEU A 137 -0.98 9.98 11.07
N ARG A 138 -0.73 11.23 11.49
CA ARG A 138 -1.73 12.05 12.19
C ARG A 138 -3.00 12.32 11.37
N ARG A 139 -2.93 12.31 10.03
CA ARG A 139 -4.11 12.41 9.16
C ARG A 139 -4.84 11.07 9.07
N PHE A 140 -4.12 9.95 8.94
CA PHE A 140 -4.71 8.62 8.95
C PHE A 140 -5.42 8.30 10.28
N LEU A 141 -4.89 8.72 11.43
CA LEU A 141 -5.56 8.59 12.74
C LEU A 141 -6.92 9.30 12.82
N LYS A 142 -7.26 10.17 11.86
CA LYS A 142 -8.54 10.87 11.76
C LYS A 142 -9.45 10.29 10.66
N HIS A 143 -9.05 9.19 10.05
CA HIS A 143 -9.79 8.57 8.97
C HIS A 143 -11.12 7.99 9.49
N PRO A 144 -12.23 8.09 8.72
CA PRO A 144 -13.51 7.55 9.16
C PRO A 144 -13.58 6.03 9.12
N ASP A 145 -12.68 5.38 8.38
CA ASP A 145 -12.55 3.92 8.36
C ASP A 145 -11.72 3.43 9.56
N ALA A 146 -12.22 2.40 10.23
CA ALA A 146 -11.61 1.88 11.45
C ALA A 146 -10.30 1.13 11.15
N GLU A 147 -10.27 0.35 10.07
CA GLU A 147 -9.11 -0.44 9.67
C GLU A 147 -7.92 0.47 9.30
N VAL A 148 -8.20 1.60 8.64
CA VAL A 148 -7.19 2.62 8.31
C VAL A 148 -6.62 3.28 9.56
N VAL A 149 -7.45 3.50 10.59
CA VAL A 149 -6.99 4.08 11.86
C VAL A 149 -6.16 3.06 12.63
N ALA A 150 -6.58 1.79 12.69
CA ALA A 150 -5.83 0.71 13.31
C ALA A 150 -4.44 0.55 12.68
N ALA A 151 -4.37 0.46 11.35
CA ALA A 151 -3.11 0.41 10.61
C ALA A 151 -2.20 1.61 10.92
N ALA A 152 -2.77 2.81 11.10
CA ALA A 152 -1.99 4.00 11.47
C ALA A 152 -1.51 4.00 12.91
N ILE A 153 -2.21 3.34 13.84
CA ILE A 153 -1.74 3.13 15.21
C ILE A 153 -0.55 2.17 15.20
N GLU A 154 -0.67 1.04 14.51
CA GLU A 154 0.39 0.04 14.40
C GLU A 154 1.63 0.62 13.72
N ALA A 155 1.47 1.25 12.55
CA ALA A 155 2.55 1.89 11.83
C ALA A 155 3.27 2.98 12.66
N ALA A 156 2.54 3.70 13.52
CA ALA A 156 3.15 4.68 14.43
C ALA A 156 4.05 4.02 15.48
N VAL A 157 3.61 2.89 16.04
CA VAL A 157 4.40 2.10 17.01
C VAL A 157 5.64 1.53 16.33
N ASP A 158 5.48 0.91 15.16
CA ASP A 158 6.58 0.29 14.41
C ASP A 158 7.65 1.32 13.98
N ALA A 159 7.21 2.51 13.54
CA ALA A 159 8.10 3.62 13.21
C ALA A 159 8.71 4.32 14.44
N HIS A 160 8.30 3.94 15.66
CA HIS A 160 8.72 4.58 16.91
C HIS A 160 8.48 6.10 16.90
N GLU A 161 7.23 6.51 16.65
CA GLU A 161 6.83 7.91 16.50
C GLU A 161 6.13 8.48 17.77
N PRO A 162 6.86 8.79 18.87
CA PRO A 162 6.27 9.24 20.14
C PRO A 162 5.56 10.60 20.02
N GLU A 163 5.82 11.34 18.96
CA GLU A 163 5.20 12.63 18.63
C GLU A 163 3.70 12.50 18.30
N LEU A 164 3.22 11.27 18.17
CA LEU A 164 1.82 10.92 17.95
C LEU A 164 1.07 10.57 19.25
N VAL A 165 1.74 10.47 20.41
CA VAL A 165 1.11 10.06 21.69
C VAL A 165 -0.14 10.87 22.02
N ASP A 166 -0.14 12.20 21.85
CA ASP A 166 -1.32 13.02 22.14
C ASP A 166 -2.48 12.76 21.16
N ALA A 167 -2.18 12.38 19.91
CA ALA A 167 -3.20 11.97 18.95
C ALA A 167 -3.77 10.58 19.29
N LEU A 168 -2.92 9.65 19.72
CA LEU A 168 -3.32 8.31 20.18
C LEU A 168 -4.18 8.39 21.44
N ARG A 169 -3.82 9.25 22.41
CA ARG A 169 -4.64 9.49 23.62
C ARG A 169 -6.05 9.98 23.30
N ALA A 170 -6.27 10.65 22.16
CA ALA A 170 -7.59 11.10 21.75
C ALA A 170 -8.49 9.95 21.24
N LEU A 171 -7.93 8.78 20.98
CA LEU A 171 -8.62 7.61 20.44
C LEU A 171 -8.92 6.54 21.49
N VAL A 172 -8.47 6.67 22.74
CA VAL A 172 -8.59 5.62 23.77
C VAL A 172 -10.03 5.20 24.10
N ASP A 173 -11.00 6.09 23.86
CA ASP A 173 -12.43 5.84 24.05
C ASP A 173 -13.16 5.51 22.72
N ASP A 174 -12.42 5.24 21.64
CA ASP A 174 -12.99 4.91 20.32
C ASP A 174 -13.46 3.45 20.28
N GLU A 175 -14.78 3.26 20.30
CA GLU A 175 -15.44 1.95 20.34
C GLU A 175 -15.62 1.28 18.97
N ARG A 176 -15.02 1.81 17.89
CA ARG A 176 -15.07 1.14 16.58
C ARG A 176 -14.28 -0.16 16.63
N ASP A 177 -14.95 -1.26 16.25
CA ASP A 177 -14.35 -2.59 16.13
C ASP A 177 -13.43 -2.66 14.91
N VAL A 178 -12.34 -3.40 15.05
CA VAL A 178 -11.37 -3.73 14.00
C VAL A 178 -10.95 -5.18 14.11
N THR A 179 -10.63 -5.78 12.96
CA THR A 179 -10.13 -7.16 12.90
C THR A 179 -8.62 -7.14 12.71
N ILE A 180 -7.89 -7.59 13.72
CA ILE A 180 -6.44 -7.77 13.63
C ILE A 180 -6.20 -9.16 13.04
N ALA A 181 -5.82 -9.19 11.77
CA ALA A 181 -5.47 -10.43 11.08
C ALA A 181 -3.98 -10.74 11.31
N ASP A 182 -3.69 -11.66 12.24
CA ASP A 182 -2.37 -12.31 12.32
C ASP A 182 -2.38 -13.59 11.46
N PHE A 183 -1.22 -14.02 10.97
CA PHE A 183 -1.03 -15.17 10.08
C PHE A 183 -1.68 -16.47 10.58
N GLU A 184 -1.99 -16.59 11.87
CA GLU A 184 -2.60 -17.76 12.49
C GLU A 184 -3.98 -17.50 13.12
N THR A 185 -4.34 -16.25 13.43
CA THR A 185 -5.57 -15.91 14.16
C THR A 185 -6.09 -14.52 13.83
N GLU A 186 -7.41 -14.42 13.59
CA GLU A 186 -8.12 -13.15 13.63
C GLU A 186 -8.51 -12.83 15.07
N THR A 187 -8.09 -11.66 15.56
CA THR A 187 -8.47 -11.16 16.88
C THR A 187 -9.29 -9.88 16.72
N GLU A 188 -10.43 -9.80 17.42
CA GLU A 188 -11.24 -8.59 17.47
C GLU A 188 -10.70 -7.65 18.55
N ALA A 189 -10.52 -6.38 18.19
CA ALA A 189 -10.16 -5.31 19.10
C ALA A 189 -10.97 -4.04 18.79
N THR A 190 -10.87 -3.05 19.67
CA THR A 190 -11.36 -1.70 19.37
C THR A 190 -10.18 -0.79 19.07
N ILE A 191 -10.42 0.28 18.32
CA ILE A 191 -9.42 1.36 18.13
C ILE A 191 -8.94 1.88 19.49
N GLY A 192 -9.83 2.03 20.47
CA GLY A 192 -9.47 2.48 21.81
C GLY A 192 -8.53 1.54 22.57
N ALA A 193 -8.70 0.23 22.40
CA ALA A 193 -7.78 -0.76 22.93
C ALA A 193 -6.38 -0.63 22.30
N LEU A 194 -6.31 -0.60 20.95
CA LEU A 194 -5.06 -0.41 20.22
C LEU A 194 -4.35 0.90 20.60
N ALA A 195 -5.09 1.99 20.68
CA ALA A 195 -4.56 3.30 21.05
C ALA A 195 -4.02 3.31 22.48
N SER A 196 -4.70 2.63 23.42
CA SER A 196 -4.24 2.49 24.80
C SER A 196 -2.92 1.71 24.88
N GLU A 197 -2.83 0.59 24.16
CA GLU A 197 -1.60 -0.21 24.10
C GLU A 197 -0.42 0.56 23.49
N ALA A 198 -0.68 1.33 22.43
CA ALA A 198 0.33 2.19 21.80
C ALA A 198 0.80 3.32 22.73
N VAL A 199 -0.10 3.97 23.47
CA VAL A 199 0.27 4.99 24.47
C VAL A 199 1.15 4.38 25.57
N GLU A 200 0.75 3.23 26.12
CA GLU A 200 1.55 2.52 27.13
C GLU A 200 2.92 2.10 26.59
N HIS A 201 3.02 1.73 25.31
CA HIS A 201 4.29 1.40 24.67
C HIS A 201 5.25 2.60 24.70
N PHE A 202 4.80 3.77 24.26
CA PHE A 202 5.65 4.98 24.24
C PHE A 202 6.00 5.49 25.64
N GLU A 203 5.07 5.44 26.59
CA GLU A 203 5.36 5.84 27.97
C GLU A 203 6.44 4.96 28.63
N ARG A 204 6.47 3.66 28.30
CA ARG A 204 7.53 2.75 28.77
C ARG A 204 8.90 3.00 28.15
N MET A 205 8.98 3.70 27.01
CA MET A 205 10.26 4.03 26.36
C MET A 205 10.91 5.30 26.93
N GLU A 206 10.13 6.15 27.62
CA GLU A 206 10.64 7.38 28.24
C GLU A 206 11.31 7.15 29.62
N ASP A 207 11.11 5.97 30.22
CA ASP A 207 11.69 5.51 31.50
C ASP A 207 13.07 4.84 31.36
#